data_AF-A0A944XBY9-F1
#
_entry.id   AF-A0A944XBY9-F1
#
_cell.length_a   1.000
_cell.length_b   1.000
_cell.length_c   1.000
_cell.angle_alpha   90.00
_cell.angle_beta   90.00
_cell.angle_gamma   90.00
#
_symmetry.space_group_name_H-M   'P 1'
#
loop_
_entity.id
_entity.type
_entity.pdbx_description
1 polymer ?
#
loop_
_entity_poly.entity_id
_entity_poly.type
_entity_poly.pdbx_seq_one_letter_code
_entity_poly.pdbx_strand_id
1 'polypeptide(L)'
;MEQESGVTAQLCLPLAAAESVPTQSESHRRAARCAHCGAPVHLPVWLKETGVCLHYCGADCRQAWARTEESFAVRLDGRHGRRRRGGNWQIQAREARYRDECRCQECGITEKELGQRLHVHHRIPYRRFHSNVEANKLEHLISVCPACHQRLEARLRTEMPLFAADPR
;
A
#
# COMPACT_ATOMS: atom_id res chain seq x y z
N MET A 1 73.74 -18.85 -27.92
CA MET A 1 72.87 -19.00 -29.10
C MET A 1 71.44 -18.88 -28.60
N GLU A 2 71.01 -17.66 -28.29
CA GLU A 2 70.51 -16.66 -29.24
C GLU A 2 69.07 -16.99 -29.65
N GLN A 3 68.10 -16.25 -29.10
CA GLN A 3 67.44 -15.06 -29.70
C GLN A 3 66.30 -15.54 -30.64
N GLU A 4 65.05 -15.07 -30.64
CA GLU A 4 64.46 -13.76 -30.30
C GLU A 4 62.99 -13.90 -29.86
N SER A 5 62.65 -13.21 -28.77
CA SER A 5 61.29 -12.93 -28.30
C SER A 5 60.80 -11.62 -28.91
N GLY A 6 59.65 -11.66 -29.59
CA GLY A 6 59.02 -10.50 -30.22
C GLY A 6 58.60 -9.43 -29.20
N VAL A 7 59.15 -8.23 -29.38
CA VAL A 7 58.81 -7.02 -28.61
C VAL A 7 57.59 -6.38 -29.26
N THR A 8 56.44 -6.44 -28.60
CA THR A 8 55.32 -5.54 -28.90
C THR A 8 55.46 -4.31 -28.01
N ALA A 9 55.54 -3.14 -28.65
CA ALA A 9 55.68 -1.85 -28.00
C ALA A 9 54.43 -1.55 -27.16
N GLN A 10 54.54 -1.75 -25.85
CA GLN A 10 53.56 -1.33 -24.88
C GLN A 10 53.72 0.18 -24.67
N LEU A 11 52.78 0.96 -25.21
CA LEU A 11 52.64 2.38 -24.92
C LEU A 11 52.34 2.56 -23.43
N CYS A 12 53.37 2.93 -22.65
CA CYS A 12 53.23 3.52 -21.33
C CYS A 12 52.74 4.97 -21.50
N LEU A 13 51.47 5.23 -21.19
CA LEU A 13 50.98 6.56 -20.81
C LEU A 13 50.90 6.59 -19.27
N PRO A 14 51.40 7.66 -18.62
CA PRO A 14 51.52 7.71 -17.18
C PRO A 14 50.13 7.74 -16.55
N LEU A 15 49.98 6.96 -15.48
CA LEU A 15 48.83 6.99 -14.59
C LEU A 15 48.86 8.33 -13.85
N ALA A 16 48.35 9.38 -14.49
CA ALA A 16 47.98 10.60 -13.80
C ALA A 16 46.96 10.20 -12.73
N ALA A 17 47.27 10.56 -11.49
CA ALA A 17 46.43 10.29 -10.33
C ALA A 17 44.97 10.59 -10.69
N ALA A 18 44.15 9.54 -10.67
CA ALA A 18 42.71 9.70 -10.64
C ALA A 18 42.39 10.36 -9.30
N GLU A 19 42.45 11.68 -9.28
CA GLU A 19 41.78 12.48 -8.28
C GLU A 19 40.35 11.96 -8.23
N SER A 20 39.99 11.40 -7.08
CA SER A 20 38.67 10.86 -6.82
C SER A 20 37.65 11.98 -7.05
N VAL A 21 37.03 11.97 -8.24
CA VAL A 21 35.89 12.82 -8.54
C VAL A 21 34.84 12.50 -7.49
N PRO A 22 34.45 13.46 -6.63
CA PRO A 22 33.41 13.21 -5.67
C PRO A 22 32.12 12.97 -6.45
N THR A 23 31.58 11.77 -6.35
CA THR A 23 30.31 11.41 -6.97
C THR A 23 29.26 12.42 -6.52
N GLN A 24 28.63 13.12 -7.46
CA GLN A 24 27.61 14.16 -7.25
C GLN A 24 26.33 13.67 -6.54
N SER A 25 26.36 12.46 -5.95
CA SER A 25 25.24 11.77 -5.31
C SER A 25 25.04 12.13 -3.83
N GLU A 26 25.99 12.82 -3.20
CA GLU A 26 25.92 13.16 -1.76
C GLU A 26 25.45 14.59 -1.45
N SER A 27 25.68 15.54 -2.36
CA SER A 27 25.59 16.97 -2.05
C SER A 27 24.18 17.58 -2.06
N HIS A 28 23.15 16.84 -2.51
CA HIS A 28 21.82 17.41 -2.71
C HIS A 28 20.75 16.64 -1.91
N ARG A 29 20.92 16.58 -0.59
CA ARG A 29 19.91 16.05 0.35
C ARG A 29 19.29 17.17 1.17
N ARG A 30 17.97 17.35 1.08
CA ARG A 30 17.22 18.34 1.87
C ARG A 30 16.38 17.68 2.94
N ALA A 31 16.30 18.34 4.10
CA ALA A 31 15.48 17.88 5.20
C ALA A 31 13.98 18.05 4.90
N ALA A 32 13.19 17.05 5.26
CA ALA A 32 11.74 17.07 5.29
C ALA A 32 11.25 16.42 6.60
N ARG A 33 9.95 16.51 6.88
CA ARG A 33 9.35 15.82 8.02
C ARG A 33 8.63 14.56 7.55
N CYS A 34 8.75 13.49 8.32
CA CYS A 34 7.91 12.31 8.17
C CYS A 34 6.44 12.70 8.41
N ALA A 35 5.55 12.34 7.48
CA ALA A 35 4.12 12.64 7.57
C ALA A 35 3.42 11.90 8.73
N HIS A 36 4.03 10.85 9.26
CA HIS A 36 3.49 10.10 10.39
C HIS A 36 3.99 10.58 11.76
N CYS A 37 5.30 10.56 11.97
CA CYS A 37 5.92 10.78 13.29
C CYS A 37 6.60 12.15 13.42
N GLY A 38 6.66 12.95 12.35
CA GLY A 38 7.29 14.27 12.35
C GLY A 38 8.82 14.27 12.36
N ALA A 39 9.47 13.09 12.45
CA ALA A 39 10.92 12.94 12.46
C ALA A 39 11.57 13.49 11.17
N PRO A 40 12.80 14.04 11.26
CA PRO A 40 13.51 14.54 10.09
C PRO A 40 13.88 13.40 9.14
N VAL A 41 13.65 13.60 7.84
CA VAL A 41 14.06 12.69 6.76
C VAL A 41 14.86 13.46 5.72
N HIS A 42 15.93 12.86 5.22
CA HIS A 42 16.79 13.47 4.20
C HIS A 42 16.43 12.91 2.83
N LEU A 43 15.87 13.77 1.98
CA LEU A 43 15.39 13.38 0.66
C LEU A 43 16.26 14.02 -0.41
N PRO A 44 16.47 13.34 -1.54
CA PRO A 44 17.16 13.95 -2.66
C PRO A 44 16.38 15.15 -3.20
N VAL A 45 17.07 16.20 -3.65
CA VAL A 45 16.48 17.47 -4.09
C VAL A 45 15.41 17.27 -5.19
N TRP A 46 15.66 16.38 -6.16
CA TRP A 46 14.70 16.11 -7.25
C TRP A 46 13.32 15.66 -6.74
N LEU A 47 13.26 14.92 -5.62
CA LEU A 47 12.00 14.43 -5.06
C LEU A 47 11.19 15.54 -4.36
N LYS A 48 11.85 16.63 -3.96
CA LYS A 48 11.16 17.84 -3.48
C LYS A 48 10.61 18.67 -4.63
N GLU A 49 11.34 18.72 -5.73
CA GLU A 49 10.95 19.48 -6.94
C GLU A 49 9.74 18.87 -7.66
N THR A 50 9.46 17.58 -7.48
CA THR A 50 8.24 16.92 -8.01
C THR A 50 6.95 17.33 -7.29
N GLY A 51 7.03 18.12 -6.21
CA GLY A 51 5.85 18.59 -5.47
C GLY A 51 5.18 17.53 -4.59
N VAL A 52 5.81 16.37 -4.39
CA VAL A 52 5.32 15.34 -3.45
C VAL A 52 5.59 15.81 -2.02
N CYS A 53 4.54 15.99 -1.21
CA CYS A 53 4.68 16.42 0.19
C CYS A 53 4.62 15.27 1.21
N LEU A 54 4.23 14.06 0.78
CA LEU A 54 4.10 12.88 1.63
C LEU A 54 5.41 12.09 1.67
N HIS A 55 6.11 12.16 2.80
CA HIS A 55 7.39 11.47 3.01
C HIS A 55 7.38 10.71 4.32
N TYR A 56 8.15 9.61 4.41
CA TYR A 56 8.18 8.75 5.60
C TYR A 56 9.61 8.37 5.96
N CYS A 57 9.92 8.29 7.25
CA CYS A 57 11.24 7.84 7.71
C CYS A 57 11.47 6.34 7.52
N GLY A 58 10.40 5.56 7.30
CA GLY A 58 10.48 4.13 7.11
C GLY A 58 9.15 3.51 6.68
N ALA A 59 9.19 2.21 6.37
CA ALA A 59 8.01 1.46 5.96
C ALA A 59 6.93 1.39 7.06
N ASP A 60 7.34 1.41 8.33
CA ASP A 60 6.41 1.35 9.46
C ASP A 60 5.64 2.65 9.62
N CYS A 61 6.33 3.79 9.53
CA CYS A 61 5.66 5.10 9.53
C CYS A 61 4.75 5.28 8.31
N ARG A 62 5.14 4.76 7.14
CA ARG A 62 4.24 4.74 5.97
C ARG A 62 2.99 3.91 6.23
N GLN A 63 3.12 2.72 6.82
CA GLN A 63 2.00 1.85 7.15
C GLN A 63 1.12 2.44 8.23
N ALA A 64 1.70 3.05 9.26
CA ALA A 64 0.99 3.69 10.34
C ALA A 64 0.24 4.95 9.86
N TRP A 65 0.86 5.78 9.02
CA TRP A 65 0.15 6.87 8.34
C TRP A 65 -1.00 6.37 7.47
N ALA A 66 -0.80 5.29 6.72
CA ALA A 66 -1.86 4.68 5.91
C ALA A 66 -3.01 4.09 6.75
N ARG A 67 -2.80 3.89 8.06
CA ARG A 67 -3.83 3.51 9.02
C ARG A 67 -4.53 4.73 9.64
N THR A 68 -3.87 5.89 9.71
CA THR A 68 -4.39 7.11 10.33
C THR A 68 -5.04 8.08 9.34
N GLU A 69 -4.52 8.24 8.13
CA GLU A 69 -5.03 9.24 7.19
C GLU A 69 -6.21 8.71 6.36
N GLU A 70 -7.39 9.03 6.88
CA GLU A 70 -8.68 9.09 6.21
C GLU A 70 -8.61 9.94 4.94
N SER A 71 -9.12 9.40 3.82
CA SER A 71 -9.29 10.08 2.52
C SER A 71 -8.03 10.24 1.65
N PHE A 72 -7.94 9.43 0.59
CA PHE A 72 -7.13 9.77 -0.58
C PHE A 72 -7.95 10.65 -1.52
N ALA A 73 -8.28 11.86 -1.10
CA ALA A 73 -8.77 12.89 -2.00
C ALA A 73 -7.59 13.54 -2.72
N VAL A 74 -7.02 12.86 -3.71
CA VAL A 74 -6.61 13.54 -4.94
C VAL A 74 -6.87 12.61 -6.12
N ARG A 75 -7.81 13.01 -6.99
CA ARG A 75 -7.76 12.69 -8.41
C ARG A 75 -7.98 13.97 -9.20
N LEU A 76 -6.95 14.35 -9.96
CA LEU A 76 -6.96 15.46 -10.92
C LEU A 76 -7.24 14.99 -12.35
N ASP A 77 -7.69 13.74 -12.55
CA ASP A 77 -7.99 13.20 -13.86
C ASP A 77 -9.08 12.11 -13.82
N GLY A 78 -10.20 12.40 -14.48
CA GLY A 78 -11.48 11.70 -14.35
C GLY A 78 -11.58 10.32 -15.02
N ARG A 79 -10.53 9.48 -15.05
CA ARG A 79 -10.64 8.20 -15.78
C ARG A 79 -9.90 6.96 -15.26
N HIS A 80 -9.37 6.95 -14.02
CA HIS A 80 -8.69 5.75 -13.51
C HIS A 80 -9.13 5.29 -12.12
N GLY A 81 -10.02 4.28 -12.04
CA GLY A 81 -9.83 3.17 -11.09
C GLY A 81 -10.57 3.24 -9.75
N ARG A 82 -11.71 2.54 -9.69
CA ARG A 82 -12.61 2.30 -8.56
C ARG A 82 -11.90 1.70 -7.32
N ARG A 83 -11.25 2.49 -6.46
CA ARG A 83 -11.03 2.07 -5.07
C ARG A 83 -12.37 2.20 -4.31
N ARG A 84 -13.31 1.27 -4.57
CA ARG A 84 -14.67 1.32 -4.00
C ARG A 84 -14.68 1.39 -2.46
N ARG A 85 -13.60 0.97 -1.79
CA ARG A 85 -13.49 0.84 -0.33
C ARG A 85 -12.34 1.62 0.30
N GLY A 86 -11.75 2.60 -0.41
CA GLY A 86 -10.65 3.43 0.10
C GLY A 86 -9.27 2.77 0.10
N GLY A 87 -8.27 3.51 0.59
CA GLY A 87 -6.85 3.12 0.58
C GLY A 87 -6.47 2.06 1.61
N ASN A 88 -7.14 2.06 2.78
CA ASN A 88 -6.85 1.16 3.89
C ASN A 88 -7.53 -0.23 3.78
N TRP A 89 -8.37 -0.46 2.77
CA TRP A 89 -9.17 -1.69 2.63
C TRP A 89 -8.34 -2.99 2.72
N GLN A 90 -7.20 -3.05 2.04
CA GLN A 90 -6.38 -4.28 2.01
C GLN A 90 -5.82 -4.64 3.38
N ILE A 91 -5.47 -3.63 4.19
CA ILE A 91 -4.97 -3.80 5.55
C ILE A 91 -6.13 -4.27 6.43
N GLN A 92 -7.24 -3.53 6.45
CA GLN A 92 -8.39 -3.85 7.30
C GLN A 92 -9.01 -5.22 6.97
N ALA A 93 -9.06 -5.60 5.71
CA ALA A 93 -9.54 -6.93 5.31
C ALA A 93 -8.57 -8.05 5.74
N ARG A 94 -7.27 -7.78 5.87
CA ARG A 94 -6.30 -8.76 6.41
C ARG A 94 -6.51 -8.93 7.91
N GLU A 95 -6.60 -7.81 8.63
CA GLU A 95 -6.81 -7.78 10.08
C GLU A 95 -8.15 -8.43 10.46
N ALA A 96 -9.22 -8.19 9.71
CA ALA A 96 -10.52 -8.84 9.94
C ALA A 96 -10.43 -10.36 9.82
N ARG A 97 -9.72 -10.88 8.80
CA ARG A 97 -9.52 -12.34 8.67
C ARG A 97 -8.67 -12.91 9.78
N TYR A 98 -7.63 -12.20 10.20
CA TYR A 98 -6.77 -12.64 11.29
C TYR A 98 -7.52 -12.68 12.63
N ARG A 99 -8.30 -11.64 12.95
CA ARG A 99 -9.21 -11.61 14.10
C ARG A 99 -10.19 -12.78 14.07
N ASP A 100 -10.72 -13.09 12.89
CA ASP A 100 -11.68 -14.16 12.67
C ASP A 100 -11.03 -15.55 12.51
N GLU A 101 -9.75 -15.69 12.85
CA GLU A 101 -8.96 -16.94 12.76
C GLU A 101 -8.99 -17.60 11.37
N CYS A 102 -9.11 -16.81 10.31
CA CYS A 102 -9.32 -17.27 8.95
C CYS A 102 -10.50 -18.25 8.82
N ARG A 103 -11.55 -18.02 9.63
CA ARG A 103 -12.77 -18.82 9.72
C ARG A 103 -14.00 -17.99 9.36
N CYS A 104 -14.89 -18.57 8.56
CA CYS A 104 -16.19 -17.97 8.27
C CYS A 104 -16.99 -17.83 9.56
N GLN A 105 -17.37 -16.59 9.90
CA GLN A 105 -18.09 -16.30 11.14
C GLN A 105 -19.58 -16.68 11.10
N GLU A 106 -20.09 -17.12 9.95
CA GLU A 106 -21.47 -17.58 9.78
C GLU A 106 -21.61 -19.11 9.81
N CYS A 107 -20.66 -19.84 9.21
CA CYS A 107 -20.75 -21.31 9.08
C CYS A 107 -19.54 -22.07 9.62
N GLY A 108 -18.49 -21.38 10.07
CA GLY A 108 -17.32 -22.02 10.67
C GLY A 108 -16.31 -22.61 9.70
N ILE A 109 -16.55 -22.60 8.38
CA ILE A 109 -15.57 -23.13 7.40
C ILE A 109 -14.29 -22.28 7.41
N THR A 110 -13.13 -22.93 7.42
CA THR A 110 -11.81 -22.30 7.37
C THR A 110 -11.37 -22.03 5.93
N GLU A 111 -10.44 -21.10 5.72
CA GLU A 111 -9.78 -20.90 4.42
C GLU A 111 -9.14 -22.18 3.89
N LYS A 112 -8.61 -23.03 4.78
CA LYS A 112 -8.00 -24.31 4.43
C LYS A 112 -9.02 -25.29 3.85
N GLU A 113 -10.17 -25.44 4.49
CA GLU A 113 -11.26 -26.30 4.02
C GLU A 113 -11.89 -25.76 2.74
N LEU A 114 -11.97 -24.43 2.61
CA LEU A 114 -12.54 -23.77 1.43
C LEU A 114 -11.59 -23.78 0.22
N GLY A 115 -10.27 -23.92 0.44
CA GLY A 115 -9.24 -23.87 -0.61
C GLY A 115 -8.99 -22.46 -1.19
N GLN A 116 -9.53 -21.42 -0.57
CA GLN A 116 -9.37 -20.03 -0.98
C GLN A 116 -9.57 -19.08 0.20
N ARG A 117 -9.16 -17.82 0.02
CA ARG A 117 -9.32 -16.79 1.05
C ARG A 117 -10.78 -16.43 1.28
N LEU A 118 -11.14 -16.17 2.53
CA LEU A 118 -12.47 -15.68 2.89
C LEU A 118 -12.71 -14.29 2.30
N HIS A 119 -13.97 -14.01 2.00
CA HIS A 119 -14.42 -12.67 1.70
C HIS A 119 -14.54 -11.88 3.00
N VAL A 120 -14.47 -10.55 2.90
CA VAL A 120 -14.75 -9.65 4.02
C VAL A 120 -15.97 -8.82 3.64
N HIS A 121 -17.03 -9.03 4.41
CA HIS A 121 -18.32 -8.37 4.27
C HIS A 121 -18.42 -7.20 5.25
N HIS A 122 -19.09 -6.13 4.82
CA HIS A 122 -19.41 -4.99 5.67
C HIS A 122 -20.76 -5.24 6.33
N ARG A 123 -20.82 -5.33 7.67
CA ARG A 123 -22.06 -5.56 8.44
C ARG A 123 -23.10 -4.45 8.19
N ILE A 124 -22.62 -3.21 8.05
CA ILE A 124 -23.40 -2.05 7.62
C ILE A 124 -22.90 -1.70 6.21
N PRO A 125 -23.77 -1.50 5.21
CA PRO A 125 -23.31 -1.24 3.84
C PRO A 125 -22.34 -0.07 3.75
N TYR A 126 -21.22 -0.28 3.07
CA TYR A 126 -20.12 0.69 2.95
C TYR A 126 -20.57 2.13 2.60
N ARG A 127 -21.61 2.27 1.76
CA ARG A 127 -22.14 3.58 1.31
C ARG A 127 -22.81 4.40 2.42
N ARG A 128 -23.01 3.83 3.60
CA ARG A 128 -23.67 4.49 4.74
C ARG A 128 -22.71 5.19 5.69
N PHE A 129 -21.42 5.00 5.48
CA PHE A 129 -20.39 5.68 6.25
C PHE A 129 -19.91 6.94 5.54
N HIS A 130 -19.48 7.92 6.34
CA HIS A 130 -18.99 9.20 5.81
C HIS A 130 -17.54 9.10 5.31
N SER A 131 -16.78 8.13 5.81
CA SER A 131 -15.38 7.90 5.43
C SER A 131 -15.09 6.41 5.19
N ASN A 132 -14.01 6.15 4.46
CA ASN A 132 -13.54 4.78 4.25
C ASN A 132 -12.91 4.18 5.51
N VAL A 133 -12.38 4.99 6.44
CA VAL A 133 -11.77 4.48 7.67
C VAL A 133 -12.83 4.10 8.66
N GLU A 134 -13.88 4.91 8.80
CA GLU A 134 -15.07 4.54 9.55
C GLU A 134 -15.67 3.24 9.01
N ALA A 135 -15.91 3.16 7.69
CA ALA A 135 -16.48 1.97 7.07
C ALA A 135 -15.63 0.72 7.27
N ASN A 136 -14.30 0.87 7.32
CA ASN A 136 -13.38 -0.25 7.40
C ASN A 136 -12.89 -0.55 8.83
N LYS A 137 -13.48 0.05 9.87
CA LYS A 137 -13.25 -0.38 11.26
C LYS A 137 -13.56 -1.86 11.40
N LEU A 138 -12.75 -2.59 12.17
CA LEU A 138 -12.89 -4.05 12.29
C LEU A 138 -14.29 -4.46 12.80
N GLU A 139 -14.88 -3.68 13.70
CA GLU A 139 -16.25 -3.89 14.20
C GLU A 139 -17.32 -3.90 13.10
N HIS A 140 -17.08 -3.19 11.99
CA HIS A 140 -17.97 -3.15 10.83
C HIS A 140 -17.68 -4.26 9.80
N LEU A 141 -16.65 -5.08 10.03
CA LEU A 141 -16.21 -6.12 9.10
C LEU A 141 -16.44 -7.52 9.67
N ILE A 142 -16.76 -8.46 8.78
CA ILE A 142 -16.91 -9.88 9.12
C ILE A 142 -16.33 -10.74 8.00
N SER A 143 -15.54 -11.76 8.36
CA SER A 143 -14.96 -12.71 7.43
C SER A 143 -15.94 -13.85 7.14
N VAL A 144 -16.24 -14.07 5.87
CA VAL A 144 -17.27 -15.03 5.44
C VAL A 144 -16.87 -15.77 4.18
N CYS A 145 -17.36 -17.00 4.01
CA CYS A 145 -17.18 -17.74 2.77
C CYS A 145 -18.06 -17.14 1.65
N PRO A 146 -17.81 -17.45 0.36
CA PRO A 146 -18.59 -16.91 -0.76
C PRO A 146 -20.10 -17.17 -0.64
N ALA A 147 -20.50 -18.36 -0.15
CA ALA A 147 -21.92 -18.70 0.02
C ALA A 147 -22.59 -17.85 1.12
N CYS A 148 -21.96 -17.73 2.29
CA CYS A 148 -22.45 -16.89 3.37
C CYS A 148 -22.45 -15.40 2.98
N HIS A 149 -21.45 -14.95 2.21
CA HIS A 149 -21.40 -13.58 1.69
C HIS A 149 -22.63 -13.26 0.84
N GLN A 150 -23.01 -14.15 -0.10
CA GLN A 150 -24.21 -13.95 -0.93
C GLN A 150 -25.49 -13.92 -0.10
N ARG A 151 -25.60 -14.78 0.93
CA ARG A 151 -26.74 -14.78 1.85
C ARG A 151 -26.86 -13.47 2.64
N LEU A 152 -25.75 -12.95 3.14
CA LEU A 152 -25.73 -11.66 3.86
C LEU A 152 -26.11 -10.50 2.94
N GLU A 153 -25.61 -10.48 1.70
CA GLU A 153 -26.01 -9.48 0.69
C GLU A 153 -27.51 -9.56 0.37
N ALA A 154 -28.07 -10.76 0.27
CA ALA A 154 -29.51 -10.93 0.07
C ALA A 154 -30.31 -10.45 1.29
N ARG A 155 -29.88 -10.82 2.50
CA ARG A 155 -30.49 -10.42 3.77
C ARG A 155 -30.53 -8.90 3.94
N LEU A 156 -29.45 -8.20 3.60
CA LEU A 156 -29.40 -6.73 3.64
C LEU A 156 -30.42 -6.09 2.70
N ARG A 157 -30.71 -6.70 1.55
CA ARG A 157 -31.73 -6.18 0.61
C ARG A 157 -33.15 -6.40 1.12
N THR A 158 -33.41 -7.48 1.84
CA THR A 158 -34.76 -7.85 2.30
C THR A 158 -35.10 -7.26 3.67
N GLU A 159 -34.18 -7.33 4.64
CA GLU A 159 -34.45 -7.01 6.05
C GLU A 159 -34.11 -5.56 6.42
N MET A 160 -33.35 -4.87 5.59
CA MET A 160 -33.06 -3.45 5.78
C MET A 160 -33.47 -2.68 4.51
N PRO A 161 -34.78 -2.44 4.30
CA PRO A 161 -35.27 -1.74 3.11
C PRO A 161 -34.66 -0.34 2.96
N LEU A 162 -34.37 0.32 4.09
CA LEU A 162 -33.66 1.60 4.12
C LEU A 162 -32.26 1.52 3.50
N PHE A 163 -31.66 0.33 3.40
CA PHE A 163 -30.36 0.05 2.84
C PHE A 163 -30.39 -0.79 1.56
N ALA A 164 -31.58 -1.16 1.07
CA ALA A 164 -31.74 -1.77 -0.23
C ALA A 164 -31.14 -0.85 -1.30
N ALA A 165 -30.43 -1.44 -2.27
CA ALA A 165 -30.00 -0.68 -3.43
C ALA A 165 -31.25 -0.24 -4.20
N ASP A 166 -31.34 1.05 -4.53
CA ASP A 166 -32.41 1.60 -5.36
C ASP A 166 -32.52 0.74 -6.64
N PRO A 167 -33.70 0.17 -6.96
CA PRO A 167 -33.88 -0.55 -8.21
C PRO A 167 -33.55 0.40 -9.37
N ARG A 168 -32.57 0.01 -10.18
CA ARG A 168 -32.18 0.77 -11.37
C ARG A 168 -33.21 0.64 -12.48
#